data_AF-A0AAW0E205-F1
#
_entry.id   AF-A0AAW0E205-F1
#
_cell.length_a   1.000
_cell.length_b   1.000
_cell.length_c   1.000
_cell.angle_alpha   90.00
_cell.angle_beta   90.00
_cell.angle_gamma   90.00
#
_symmetry.space_group_name_H-M   'P 1'
#
loop_
_entity.id
_entity.type
_entity.pdbx_description
1 polymer ?
#
loop_
_entity_poly.entity_id
_entity_poly.type
_entity_poly.pdbx_seq_one_letter_code
_entity_poly.pdbx_strand_id
1 'polypeptide(L)'
;MSAPLAVARHIRTGRRGRPRIEIDPQFLSAALELRGPTGIAPELGVSSRTVRRSALRAGLVQPGAPVFQSHIDEHGATHIVHTSTTPAVSVLSDSELDQLVASTLEIFPQFGRRMIRGHLKSQGYRVPRERHICISRKKYSVPGPLSLAHLDGQHGLIRYKMVIHCIIDGYSRFVLGIRVHDSNRGASVLQLLLDDISTHGRPSRMRGDHGVENIEVTIYMEEVNGTGRGSFIWGRSVHNTRIERLWYDVTHGFGKKWKTFFLDLEANHGLNPTRPGHIWLLHHLFLSSVNRDAQDWAEAWNSHQLTIRRKRERSPRDMFLFGMLREGPRGISSFLRPEEEGIEDINEYGIDWEVGNEPDLLAHLLENNPHEHVVSNDPFASASTPANLSEVLCDPPNCPFTPAQLQLLDQHLSDSVDLFSRNMNVRRQVWVRALEIAGGIQRGEIR
;
A
#
# COMPACT_ATOMS: atom_id res chain seq x y z
N MET A 1 33.99 -23.14 -10.35
CA MET A 1 32.93 -22.68 -11.26
C MET A 1 33.08 -23.45 -12.57
N SER A 2 32.08 -24.24 -12.95
CA SER A 2 32.03 -24.88 -14.27
C SER A 2 32.13 -23.81 -15.35
N ALA A 3 32.94 -24.03 -16.39
CA ALA A 3 32.99 -23.11 -17.53
C ALA A 3 31.58 -23.02 -18.13
N PRO A 4 31.10 -21.81 -18.52
CA PRO A 4 29.79 -21.67 -19.13
C PRO A 4 29.69 -22.58 -20.36
N LEU A 5 28.57 -23.28 -20.49
CA LEU A 5 28.27 -24.15 -21.63
C LEU A 5 28.46 -23.35 -22.93
N ALA A 6 29.43 -23.77 -23.74
CA ALA A 6 29.78 -23.09 -24.99
C ALA A 6 28.75 -23.41 -26.08
N VAL A 7 27.56 -22.83 -25.97
CA VAL A 7 26.43 -23.02 -26.92
C VAL A 7 26.61 -22.26 -28.23
N ALA A 8 27.64 -21.40 -28.35
CA ALA A 8 28.03 -20.74 -29.58
C ALA A 8 29.55 -20.70 -29.72
N ARG A 9 30.06 -21.10 -30.89
CA ARG A 9 31.50 -21.17 -31.18
C ARG A 9 31.87 -20.49 -32.49
N HIS A 10 33.03 -19.83 -32.51
CA HIS A 10 33.59 -19.28 -33.73
C HIS A 10 34.36 -20.36 -34.51
N ILE A 11 33.98 -20.57 -35.76
CA ILE A 11 34.66 -21.45 -36.71
C ILE A 11 35.48 -20.58 -37.67
N ARG A 12 36.80 -20.78 -37.65
CA ARG A 12 37.72 -20.19 -38.63
C ARG A 12 37.83 -21.15 -39.81
N THR A 13 37.34 -20.74 -40.97
CA THR A 13 37.28 -21.55 -42.20
C THR A 13 38.50 -21.37 -43.11
N GLY A 14 39.52 -20.63 -42.67
CA GLY A 14 40.74 -20.35 -43.45
C GLY A 14 40.57 -19.38 -44.63
N ARG A 15 39.36 -18.87 -44.89
CA ARG A 15 39.06 -17.91 -45.96
C ARG A 15 39.06 -16.46 -45.43
N ARG A 16 39.39 -15.47 -46.28
CA ARG A 16 39.26 -14.03 -45.94
C ARG A 16 37.80 -13.70 -45.59
N GLY A 17 37.55 -13.18 -44.39
CA GLY A 17 36.22 -12.76 -43.92
C GLY A 17 36.03 -12.90 -42.40
N ARG A 18 34.92 -12.35 -41.86
CA ARG A 18 34.58 -12.46 -40.43
C ARG A 18 34.32 -13.93 -40.05
N PRO A 19 34.92 -14.46 -38.96
CA PRO A 19 34.74 -15.85 -38.53
C PRO A 19 33.27 -16.22 -38.36
N ARG A 20 32.88 -17.39 -38.85
CA ARG A 20 31.50 -17.89 -38.78
C ARG A 20 31.18 -18.28 -37.35
N ILE A 21 29.97 -17.95 -36.89
CA ILE A 21 29.47 -18.41 -35.58
C ILE A 21 28.54 -19.59 -35.82
N GLU A 22 28.80 -20.69 -35.14
CA GLU A 22 27.94 -21.88 -35.08
C GLU A 22 27.28 -21.92 -33.70
N ILE A 23 25.96 -22.05 -33.68
CA ILE A 23 25.14 -22.14 -32.47
C ILE A 23 24.67 -23.58 -32.37
N ASP A 24 24.74 -24.17 -31.18
CA ASP A 24 24.28 -25.53 -30.93
C ASP A 24 22.80 -25.69 -31.33
N PRO A 25 22.46 -26.67 -32.20
CA PRO A 25 21.09 -26.83 -32.70
C PRO A 25 20.06 -27.22 -31.64
N GLN A 26 20.44 -27.99 -30.61
CA GLN A 26 19.53 -28.41 -29.55
C GLN A 26 19.19 -27.23 -28.64
N PHE A 27 20.21 -26.46 -28.24
CA PHE A 27 20.03 -25.20 -27.53
C PHE A 27 19.18 -24.23 -28.35
N LEU A 28 19.46 -24.09 -29.65
CA LEU A 28 18.75 -23.16 -30.52
C LEU A 28 17.27 -23.55 -30.68
N SER A 29 16.95 -24.84 -30.75
CA SER A 29 15.57 -25.34 -30.78
C SER A 29 14.81 -24.93 -29.51
N ALA A 30 15.36 -25.26 -28.34
CA ALA A 30 14.75 -24.90 -27.06
C ALA A 30 14.66 -23.37 -26.85
N ALA A 31 15.67 -22.61 -27.28
CA ALA A 31 15.69 -21.16 -27.15
C ALA A 31 14.61 -20.49 -28.02
N LEU A 32 14.35 -21.03 -29.23
CA LEU A 32 13.34 -20.50 -30.16
C LEU A 32 11.90 -20.73 -29.69
N GLU A 33 11.65 -21.73 -28.85
CA GLU A 33 10.36 -21.91 -28.17
C GLU A 33 10.10 -20.80 -27.14
N LEU A 34 11.15 -20.32 -26.47
CA LEU A 34 11.06 -19.34 -25.39
C LEU A 34 11.01 -17.89 -25.91
N ARG A 35 11.88 -17.55 -26.87
CA ARG A 35 12.11 -16.20 -27.40
C ARG A 35 12.39 -16.22 -28.90
N GLY A 36 11.99 -15.17 -29.61
CA GLY A 36 12.35 -15.01 -31.03
C GLY A 36 13.84 -14.68 -31.23
N PRO A 37 14.37 -14.74 -32.46
CA PRO A 37 15.77 -14.46 -32.79
C PRO A 37 16.31 -13.12 -32.25
N THR A 38 15.47 -12.10 -32.14
CA THR A 38 15.82 -10.77 -31.57
C THR A 38 16.07 -10.84 -30.07
N GLY A 39 15.36 -11.70 -29.34
CA GLY A 39 15.53 -11.88 -27.89
C GLY A 39 16.64 -12.86 -27.50
N ILE A 40 17.06 -13.73 -28.43
CA ILE A 40 18.17 -14.69 -28.23
C ILE A 40 19.53 -14.02 -28.54
N ALA A 41 19.56 -13.13 -29.53
CA ALA A 41 20.76 -12.49 -30.03
C ALA A 41 21.67 -11.83 -28.96
N PRO A 42 21.13 -11.03 -28.02
CA PRO A 42 21.94 -10.41 -26.97
C PRO A 42 22.63 -11.42 -26.05
N GLU A 43 21.94 -12.51 -25.70
CA GLU A 43 22.45 -13.55 -24.79
C GLU A 43 23.62 -14.34 -25.39
N LEU A 44 23.66 -14.44 -26.72
CA LEU A 44 24.72 -15.12 -27.47
C LEU A 44 25.81 -14.16 -28.00
N GLY A 45 25.68 -12.85 -27.76
CA GLY A 45 26.59 -11.84 -28.31
C GLY A 45 26.59 -11.76 -29.85
N VAL A 46 25.49 -12.13 -30.51
CA VAL A 46 25.38 -12.17 -31.98
C VAL A 46 24.21 -11.33 -32.49
N SER A 47 24.15 -11.08 -33.80
CA SER A 47 22.99 -10.42 -34.41
C SER A 47 21.78 -11.35 -34.50
N SER A 48 20.56 -10.80 -34.45
CA SER A 48 19.31 -11.55 -34.67
C SER A 48 19.25 -12.24 -36.04
N ARG A 49 19.90 -11.64 -37.05
CA ARG A 49 20.11 -12.26 -38.37
C ARG A 49 20.99 -13.51 -38.29
N THR A 50 22.02 -13.50 -37.44
CA THR A 50 22.89 -14.67 -37.22
C THR A 50 22.10 -15.81 -36.60
N VAL A 51 21.29 -15.53 -35.57
CA VAL A 51 20.40 -16.53 -34.94
C VAL A 51 19.41 -17.11 -35.96
N ARG A 52 18.72 -16.24 -36.73
CA ARG A 52 17.78 -16.67 -37.78
C ARG A 52 18.45 -17.51 -38.86
N ARG A 53 19.64 -17.13 -39.33
CA ARG A 53 20.41 -17.90 -40.33
C ARG A 53 20.88 -19.25 -39.80
N SER A 54 21.22 -19.34 -38.51
CA SER A 54 21.53 -20.63 -37.89
C SER A 54 20.28 -21.50 -37.75
N ALA A 55 19.14 -20.91 -37.40
CA ALA A 55 17.86 -21.62 -37.32
C ALA A 55 17.39 -22.15 -38.68
N LEU A 56 17.52 -21.35 -39.75
CA LEU A 56 17.23 -21.77 -41.13
C LEU A 56 18.12 -22.93 -41.58
N ARG A 57 19.42 -22.88 -41.26
CA ARG A 57 20.38 -23.95 -41.61
C ARG A 57 20.13 -25.24 -40.83
N ALA A 58 19.67 -25.13 -39.59
CA ALA A 58 19.30 -26.26 -38.75
C ALA A 58 17.88 -26.81 -39.09
N GLY A 59 17.17 -26.22 -40.06
CA GLY A 59 15.81 -26.63 -40.42
C GLY A 59 14.75 -26.29 -39.37
N LEU A 60 15.09 -25.48 -38.35
CA LEU A 60 14.20 -25.16 -37.23
C LEU A 60 13.17 -24.06 -37.56
N VAL A 61 13.40 -23.30 -38.64
CA VAL A 61 12.54 -22.21 -39.09
C VAL A 61 12.46 -22.26 -40.61
N GLN A 62 11.27 -22.06 -41.17
CA GLN A 62 11.08 -21.98 -42.62
C GLN A 62 11.54 -20.62 -43.19
N PRO A 63 12.06 -20.56 -44.42
CA PRO A 63 12.29 -19.29 -45.11
C PRO A 63 11.00 -18.46 -45.11
N GLY A 64 11.08 -17.20 -44.70
CA GLY A 64 9.91 -16.32 -44.66
C GLY A 64 9.49 -15.90 -46.07
N ALA A 65 8.20 -15.68 -46.28
CA ALA A 65 7.69 -15.03 -47.49
C ALA A 65 8.34 -13.64 -47.68
N PRO A 66 8.41 -13.12 -48.92
CA PRO A 66 8.97 -11.80 -49.20
C PRO A 66 8.32 -10.71 -48.33
N VAL A 67 9.14 -9.81 -47.79
CA VAL A 67 8.70 -8.72 -46.89
C VAL A 67 7.86 -7.66 -47.61
N PHE A 68 7.84 -7.70 -48.95
CA PHE A 68 7.05 -6.86 -49.82
C PHE A 68 6.45 -7.70 -50.96
N GLN A 69 5.19 -7.49 -51.26
CA GLN A 69 4.58 -7.92 -52.52
C GLN A 69 4.24 -6.65 -53.32
N SER A 70 4.72 -6.58 -54.55
CA SER A 70 4.37 -5.52 -55.49
C SER A 70 3.07 -5.88 -56.20
N HIS A 71 2.04 -5.06 -56.03
CA HIS A 71 0.79 -5.18 -56.79
C HIS A 71 0.77 -4.09 -57.86
N ILE A 72 0.48 -4.44 -59.11
CA ILE A 72 0.24 -3.47 -60.19
C ILE A 72 -1.28 -3.31 -60.29
N ASP A 73 -1.77 -2.07 -60.22
CA ASP A 73 -3.20 -1.77 -60.39
C ASP A 73 -3.60 -1.73 -61.89
N GLU A 74 -4.90 -1.66 -62.16
CA GLU A 74 -5.48 -1.62 -63.51
C GLU A 74 -5.09 -0.37 -64.31
N HIS A 75 -4.40 0.59 -63.68
CA HIS A 75 -3.87 1.81 -64.30
C HIS A 75 -2.33 1.82 -64.40
N GLY A 76 -1.67 0.71 -64.07
CA GLY A 76 -0.23 0.53 -64.23
C GLY A 76 0.64 1.10 -63.10
N ALA A 77 0.05 1.55 -61.99
CA ALA A 77 0.80 2.01 -60.83
C ALA A 77 1.15 0.84 -59.90
N THR A 78 2.42 0.80 -59.45
CA THR A 78 2.93 -0.25 -58.57
C THR A 78 2.76 0.15 -57.11
N HIS A 79 1.97 -0.60 -56.36
CA HIS A 79 1.79 -0.44 -54.91
C HIS A 79 2.61 -1.49 -54.14
N ILE A 80 3.40 -1.03 -53.17
CA ILE A 80 4.24 -1.88 -52.32
C ILE A 80 3.48 -2.13 -51.01
N VAL A 81 3.07 -3.37 -50.78
CA VAL A 81 2.41 -3.76 -49.53
C VAL A 81 3.43 -4.41 -48.60
N HIS A 82 3.61 -3.82 -47.42
CA HIS A 82 4.50 -4.34 -46.37
C HIS A 82 3.75 -5.30 -45.45
N THR A 83 4.21 -6.55 -45.34
CA THR A 83 3.58 -7.55 -44.45
C THR A 83 4.41 -7.71 -43.17
N SER A 84 3.83 -7.36 -42.01
CA SER A 84 4.44 -7.63 -40.70
C SER A 84 4.12 -9.07 -40.25
N THR A 85 5.14 -9.85 -39.92
CA THR A 85 4.98 -11.22 -39.36
C THR A 85 4.91 -11.16 -37.84
N THR A 86 3.79 -10.66 -37.32
CA THR A 86 3.49 -10.79 -35.89
C THR A 86 2.85 -12.17 -35.66
N PRO A 87 3.30 -12.97 -34.67
CA PRO A 87 2.67 -14.26 -34.35
C PRO A 87 1.18 -14.06 -34.02
N ALA A 88 0.33 -14.99 -34.44
CA ALA A 88 -1.11 -14.92 -34.20
C ALA A 88 -1.40 -14.79 -32.69
N VAL A 89 -2.24 -13.82 -32.36
CA VAL A 89 -2.81 -13.61 -31.03
C VAL A 89 -3.86 -14.69 -30.78
N SER A 90 -4.00 -15.16 -29.55
CA SER A 90 -5.04 -16.13 -29.19
C SER A 90 -6.44 -15.57 -29.43
N VAL A 91 -7.32 -16.40 -30.00
CA VAL A 91 -8.72 -16.05 -30.35
C VAL A 91 -9.68 -16.25 -29.17
N LEU A 92 -9.17 -16.36 -27.94
CA LEU A 92 -9.99 -16.49 -26.74
C LEU A 92 -11.00 -15.34 -26.70
N SER A 93 -12.23 -15.58 -26.30
CA SER A 93 -13.17 -14.52 -25.86
C SER A 93 -12.77 -14.00 -24.48
N ASP A 94 -13.33 -12.87 -24.06
CA ASP A 94 -13.03 -12.31 -22.74
C ASP A 94 -13.56 -13.22 -21.61
N SER A 95 -14.72 -13.86 -21.79
CA SER A 95 -15.27 -14.82 -20.83
C SER A 95 -14.42 -16.09 -20.69
N GLU A 96 -13.88 -16.63 -21.78
CA GLU A 96 -12.97 -17.78 -21.73
C GLU A 96 -11.64 -17.41 -21.06
N LEU A 97 -11.17 -16.18 -21.27
CA LEU A 97 -9.96 -15.68 -20.62
C LEU A 97 -10.18 -15.51 -19.11
N ASP A 98 -11.33 -14.97 -18.70
CA ASP A 98 -11.67 -14.80 -17.29
C ASP A 98 -11.79 -16.15 -16.57
N GLN A 99 -12.41 -17.15 -17.22
CA GLN A 99 -12.48 -18.53 -16.70
C GLN A 99 -11.08 -19.17 -16.56
N LEU A 100 -10.18 -18.95 -17.51
CA LEU A 100 -8.79 -19.42 -17.44
C LEU A 100 -8.02 -18.75 -16.30
N VAL A 101 -8.24 -17.45 -16.07
CA VAL A 101 -7.59 -16.74 -14.96
C VAL A 101 -8.17 -17.20 -13.63
N ALA A 102 -9.50 -17.34 -13.52
CA ALA A 102 -10.18 -17.82 -12.31
C ALA A 102 -9.69 -19.23 -11.93
N SER A 103 -9.67 -20.17 -12.87
CA SER A 103 -9.15 -21.52 -12.64
C SER A 103 -7.65 -21.54 -12.29
N THR A 104 -6.85 -20.63 -12.86
CA THR A 104 -5.43 -20.47 -12.46
C THR A 104 -5.30 -20.01 -11.01
N LEU A 105 -6.16 -19.08 -10.57
CA LEU A 105 -6.15 -18.52 -9.22
C LEU A 105 -6.74 -19.48 -8.18
N GLU A 106 -7.68 -20.36 -8.55
CA GLU A 106 -8.13 -21.45 -7.68
C GLU A 106 -6.99 -22.40 -7.30
N ILE A 107 -6.09 -22.70 -8.26
CA ILE A 107 -4.95 -23.60 -8.05
C ILE A 107 -3.77 -22.83 -7.42
N PHE A 108 -3.56 -21.57 -7.83
CA PHE A 108 -2.45 -20.73 -7.39
C PHE A 108 -2.95 -19.36 -6.89
N PRO A 109 -3.51 -19.28 -5.66
CA PRO A 109 -4.15 -18.05 -5.16
C PRO A 109 -3.21 -16.85 -5.08
N GLN A 110 -1.91 -17.10 -4.94
CA GLN A 110 -0.87 -16.08 -4.80
C GLN A 110 -0.25 -15.64 -6.14
N PHE A 111 -0.73 -16.15 -7.27
CA PHE A 111 -0.17 -15.78 -8.58
C PHE A 111 -0.51 -14.33 -8.93
N GLY A 112 0.49 -13.46 -8.78
CA GLY A 112 0.43 -12.11 -9.34
C GLY A 112 0.41 -12.11 -10.87
N ARG A 113 0.00 -10.99 -11.47
CA ARG A 113 -0.16 -10.80 -12.92
C ARG A 113 0.99 -11.31 -13.81
N ARG A 114 2.24 -11.20 -13.35
CA ARG A 114 3.41 -11.70 -14.11
C ARG A 114 3.42 -13.22 -14.20
N MET A 115 3.02 -13.90 -13.12
CA MET A 115 2.90 -15.34 -13.05
C MET A 115 1.69 -15.84 -13.83
N ILE A 116 0.53 -15.18 -13.71
CA ILE A 116 -0.66 -15.48 -14.54
C ILE A 116 -0.32 -15.37 -16.04
N ARG A 117 0.35 -14.28 -16.45
CA ARG A 117 0.81 -14.12 -17.84
C ARG A 117 1.80 -15.21 -18.25
N GLY A 118 2.71 -15.59 -17.35
CA GLY A 118 3.65 -16.69 -17.58
C GLY A 118 2.93 -18.03 -17.76
N HIS A 119 1.92 -18.27 -16.93
CA HIS A 119 1.10 -19.47 -16.94
C HIS A 119 0.28 -19.60 -18.22
N LEU A 120 -0.46 -18.56 -18.60
CA LEU A 120 -1.19 -18.51 -19.88
C LEU A 120 -0.24 -18.71 -21.07
N LYS A 121 0.93 -18.05 -21.04
CA LYS A 121 1.95 -18.23 -22.09
C LYS A 121 2.49 -19.66 -22.13
N SER A 122 2.67 -20.31 -20.98
CA SER A 122 3.12 -21.70 -20.89
C SER A 122 2.08 -22.69 -21.41
N GLN A 123 0.80 -22.34 -21.32
CA GLN A 123 -0.32 -23.09 -21.89
C GLN A 123 -0.58 -22.77 -23.38
N GLY A 124 0.28 -21.94 -24.00
CA GLY A 124 0.19 -21.60 -25.42
C GLY A 124 -0.69 -20.38 -25.73
N TYR A 125 -1.31 -19.76 -24.72
CA TYR A 125 -2.13 -18.57 -24.91
C TYR A 125 -1.26 -17.30 -25.00
N ARG A 126 -1.35 -16.60 -26.14
CA ARG A 126 -0.71 -15.30 -26.39
C ARG A 126 -1.79 -14.23 -26.43
N VAL A 127 -2.12 -13.71 -25.26
CA VAL A 127 -3.13 -12.67 -25.09
C VAL A 127 -2.48 -11.28 -25.17
N PRO A 128 -3.08 -10.29 -25.89
CA PRO A 128 -2.57 -8.93 -25.95
C PRO A 128 -2.61 -8.26 -24.58
N ARG A 129 -1.70 -7.30 -24.35
CA ARG A 129 -1.65 -6.57 -23.08
C ARG A 129 -2.96 -5.86 -22.71
N GLU A 130 -3.75 -5.49 -23.70
CA GLU A 130 -5.02 -4.77 -23.60
C GLU A 130 -6.19 -5.67 -23.19
N ARG A 131 -6.10 -6.97 -23.45
CA ARG A 131 -7.15 -7.95 -23.12
C ARG A 131 -6.91 -8.73 -21.85
N HIS A 132 -5.69 -8.66 -21.29
CA HIS A 132 -5.51 -9.12 -19.92
C HIS A 132 -6.45 -8.31 -19.05
N ILE A 133 -7.27 -9.00 -18.23
CA ILE A 133 -8.16 -8.43 -17.21
C ILE A 133 -7.61 -7.08 -16.81
N CYS A 134 -8.38 -6.07 -17.18
CA CYS A 134 -8.03 -4.68 -17.13
C CYS A 134 -7.94 -4.26 -15.66
N ILE A 135 -6.95 -4.76 -14.92
CA ILE A 135 -6.34 -3.99 -13.83
C ILE A 135 -5.60 -2.88 -14.58
N SER A 136 -6.39 -1.89 -14.98
CA SER A 136 -5.88 -0.64 -15.50
C SER A 136 -4.82 -0.19 -14.50
N ARG A 137 -3.63 0.13 -15.00
CA ARG A 137 -2.67 0.88 -14.18
C ARG A 137 -3.21 2.28 -14.03
N LYS A 138 -4.32 2.45 -13.31
CA LYS A 138 -4.76 3.73 -12.82
C LYS A 138 -3.71 4.15 -11.81
N LYS A 139 -2.81 5.02 -12.28
CA LYS A 139 -1.97 5.82 -11.39
C LYS A 139 -2.93 6.52 -10.45
N TYR A 140 -2.71 6.41 -9.14
CA TYR A 140 -3.55 7.09 -8.17
C TYR A 140 -3.76 8.55 -8.58
N SER A 141 -5.01 8.95 -8.74
CA SER A 141 -5.39 10.28 -9.17
C SER A 141 -6.70 10.66 -8.48
N VAL A 142 -6.69 11.83 -7.84
CA VAL A 142 -7.88 12.49 -7.29
C VAL A 142 -7.79 13.98 -7.68
N PRO A 143 -8.92 14.69 -7.84
CA PRO A 143 -8.94 16.04 -8.43
C PRO A 143 -8.18 17.10 -7.64
N GLY A 144 -8.14 17.01 -6.31
CA GLY A 144 -7.40 17.96 -5.50
C GLY A 144 -7.37 17.60 -4.02
N PRO A 145 -6.79 18.47 -3.18
CA PRO A 145 -6.86 18.33 -1.74
C PRO A 145 -8.31 18.24 -1.26
N LEU A 146 -8.55 17.39 -0.25
CA LEU A 146 -9.85 17.10 0.33
C LEU A 146 -10.86 16.47 -0.66
N SER A 147 -10.45 16.02 -1.86
CA SER A 147 -11.32 15.19 -2.70
C SER A 147 -11.57 13.81 -2.09
N LEU A 148 -10.50 13.19 -1.57
CA LEU A 148 -10.54 11.88 -0.91
C LEU A 148 -9.50 11.85 0.20
N ALA A 149 -9.95 11.68 1.44
CA ALA A 149 -9.09 11.40 2.59
C ALA A 149 -9.17 9.92 2.97
N HIS A 150 -8.08 9.39 3.49
CA HIS A 150 -7.90 7.99 3.87
C HIS A 150 -7.80 7.93 5.38
N LEU A 151 -8.69 7.18 6.02
CA LEU A 151 -8.79 6.95 7.45
C LEU A 151 -8.43 5.50 7.75
N ASP A 152 -7.66 5.27 8.81
CA ASP A 152 -7.28 3.94 9.26
C ASP A 152 -6.78 3.95 10.71
N GLY A 153 -6.78 2.77 11.33
CA GLY A 153 -6.29 2.51 12.69
C GLY A 153 -5.12 1.51 12.70
N GLN A 154 -4.04 1.84 13.40
CA GLN A 154 -2.85 1.01 13.52
C GLN A 154 -2.75 0.37 14.91
N HIS A 155 -2.63 -0.96 14.93
CA HIS A 155 -2.68 -1.79 16.13
C HIS A 155 -1.31 -2.17 16.72
N GLY A 156 -0.21 -1.53 16.33
CA GLY A 156 1.14 -1.91 16.75
C GLY A 156 1.41 -1.81 18.26
N LEU A 157 0.58 -1.05 18.99
CA LEU A 157 0.60 -0.91 20.44
C LEU A 157 -0.64 -1.53 21.11
N ILE A 158 -1.43 -2.34 20.41
CA ILE A 158 -2.68 -2.93 20.91
C ILE A 158 -2.46 -3.82 22.15
N ARG A 159 -1.27 -4.43 22.29
CA ARG A 159 -0.86 -5.19 23.50
C ARG A 159 -0.97 -4.34 24.77
N TYR A 160 -0.76 -3.03 24.63
CA TYR A 160 -0.82 -2.05 25.70
C TYR A 160 -2.11 -1.22 25.63
N LYS A 161 -3.13 -1.70 24.90
CA LYS A 161 -4.43 -1.02 24.71
C LYS A 161 -4.31 0.41 24.21
N MET A 162 -3.35 0.65 23.31
CA MET A 162 -3.20 1.92 22.60
C MET A 162 -3.36 1.67 21.11
N VAL A 163 -4.20 2.47 20.45
CA VAL A 163 -4.47 2.39 19.00
C VAL A 163 -4.22 3.75 18.38
N ILE A 164 -3.47 3.78 17.28
CA ILE A 164 -3.15 5.02 16.58
C ILE A 164 -4.13 5.18 15.42
N HIS A 165 -4.98 6.20 15.43
CA HIS A 165 -5.83 6.55 14.30
C HIS A 165 -5.19 7.70 13.52
N CYS A 166 -5.30 7.66 12.20
CA CYS A 166 -4.75 8.70 11.34
C CYS A 166 -5.69 8.99 10.17
N ILE A 167 -5.69 10.24 9.72
CA ILE A 167 -6.40 10.71 8.54
C ILE A 167 -5.38 11.40 7.62
N ILE A 168 -5.26 10.93 6.38
CA ILE A 168 -4.34 11.49 5.40
C ILE A 168 -5.06 11.91 4.12
N ASP A 169 -4.73 13.09 3.61
CA ASP A 169 -5.23 13.58 2.33
C ASP A 169 -4.60 12.79 1.16
N GLY A 170 -5.47 12.25 0.32
CA GLY A 170 -5.10 11.41 -0.81
C GLY A 170 -4.28 12.12 -1.88
N TYR A 171 -4.53 13.42 -2.10
CA TYR A 171 -3.85 14.21 -3.11
C TYR A 171 -2.43 14.64 -2.67
N SER A 172 -2.34 15.27 -1.51
CA SER A 172 -1.17 16.01 -1.03
C SER A 172 -0.25 15.21 -0.10
N ARG A 173 -0.75 14.11 0.47
CA ARG A 173 -0.08 13.34 1.56
C ARG A 173 -0.05 14.06 2.89
N PHE A 174 -0.83 15.13 3.01
CA PHE A 174 -0.94 15.89 4.23
C PHE A 174 -1.69 15.07 5.27
N VAL A 175 -1.06 14.85 6.41
CA VAL A 175 -1.71 14.24 7.57
C VAL A 175 -2.64 15.29 8.16
N LEU A 176 -3.94 15.06 8.00
CA LEU A 176 -5.00 15.93 8.50
C LEU A 176 -5.10 15.83 10.02
N GLY A 177 -4.98 14.61 10.55
CA GLY A 177 -4.81 14.38 11.97
C GLY A 177 -4.31 12.98 12.28
N ILE A 178 -3.72 12.86 13.45
CA ILE A 178 -3.21 11.62 14.02
C ILE A 178 -3.49 11.65 15.52
N ARG A 179 -3.93 10.55 16.12
CA ARG A 179 -4.16 10.48 17.56
C ARG A 179 -4.02 9.07 18.08
N VAL A 180 -3.42 8.94 19.25
CA VAL A 180 -3.33 7.68 19.97
C VAL A 180 -4.44 7.65 21.01
N HIS A 181 -5.35 6.69 20.86
CA HIS A 181 -6.46 6.48 21.76
C HIS A 181 -6.23 5.24 22.62
N ASP A 182 -6.84 5.24 23.80
CA ASP A 182 -6.98 4.08 24.69
C ASP A 182 -8.20 3.20 24.33
N SER A 183 -9.02 3.67 23.39
CA SER A 183 -10.17 2.97 22.83
C SER A 183 -10.19 3.05 21.31
N ASN A 184 -10.72 2.02 20.66
CA ASN A 184 -10.97 2.01 19.22
C ASN A 184 -12.46 2.08 18.85
N ARG A 185 -13.29 2.63 19.74
CA ARG A 185 -14.71 2.88 19.45
C ARG A 185 -14.88 3.97 18.38
N GLY A 186 -15.94 3.86 17.58
CA GLY A 186 -16.26 4.83 16.52
C GLY A 186 -16.30 6.28 16.97
N ALA A 187 -16.81 6.56 18.17
CA ALA A 187 -16.83 7.91 18.75
C ALA A 187 -15.44 8.56 18.87
N SER A 188 -14.40 7.77 19.16
CA SER A 188 -13.02 8.29 19.24
C SER A 188 -12.52 8.71 17.86
N VAL A 189 -12.81 7.89 16.84
CA VAL A 189 -12.42 8.13 15.46
C VAL A 189 -13.20 9.31 14.86
N LEU A 190 -14.50 9.40 15.16
CA LEU A 190 -15.33 10.54 14.79
C LEU A 190 -14.82 11.84 15.43
N GLN A 191 -14.47 11.82 16.73
CA GLN A 191 -13.92 13.00 17.39
C GLN A 191 -12.63 13.49 16.74
N LEU A 192 -11.72 12.58 16.36
CA LEU A 192 -10.51 12.93 15.59
C LEU A 192 -10.89 13.68 14.30
N LEU A 193 -11.83 13.13 13.53
CA LEU A 193 -12.29 13.77 12.29
C LEU A 193 -12.88 15.17 12.54
N LEU A 194 -13.75 15.32 13.54
CA LEU A 194 -14.40 16.60 13.84
C LEU A 194 -13.38 17.68 14.24
N ASP A 195 -12.38 17.31 15.03
CA ASP A 195 -11.29 18.22 15.41
C ASP A 195 -10.50 18.68 14.17
N ASP A 196 -10.16 17.76 13.26
CA ASP A 196 -9.39 18.06 12.06
C ASP A 196 -10.18 18.90 11.04
N ILE A 197 -11.49 18.64 10.89
CA ILE A 197 -12.39 19.40 10.03
C ILE A 197 -12.40 20.88 10.42
N SER A 198 -12.36 21.18 11.72
CA SER A 198 -12.36 22.56 12.21
C SER A 198 -11.14 23.36 11.74
N THR A 199 -10.02 22.68 11.47
CA THR A 199 -8.75 23.30 11.09
C THR A 199 -8.52 23.28 9.59
N HIS A 200 -8.83 22.17 8.93
CA HIS A 200 -8.44 21.92 7.55
C HIS A 200 -9.60 21.97 6.54
N GLY A 201 -10.83 21.95 7.03
CA GLY A 201 -12.02 21.79 6.21
C GLY A 201 -12.37 20.32 5.99
N ARG A 202 -13.61 20.09 5.57
CA ARG A 202 -14.17 18.75 5.46
C ARG A 202 -13.85 18.07 4.12
N PRO A 203 -13.31 16.83 4.11
CA PRO A 203 -13.18 16.05 2.90
C PRO A 203 -14.52 15.87 2.15
N SER A 204 -14.47 15.86 0.82
CA SER A 204 -15.60 15.53 -0.04
C SER A 204 -16.00 14.06 0.11
N ARG A 205 -15.00 13.17 0.21
CA ARG A 205 -15.16 11.74 0.47
C ARG A 205 -14.09 11.26 1.43
N MET A 206 -14.44 10.25 2.20
CA MET A 206 -13.54 9.48 3.06
C MET A 206 -13.44 8.06 2.53
N ARG A 207 -12.29 7.41 2.71
CA ARG A 207 -12.10 5.98 2.53
C ARG A 207 -11.59 5.39 3.84
N GLY A 208 -12.11 4.23 4.20
CA GLY A 208 -11.58 3.39 5.28
C GLY A 208 -11.81 1.92 4.97
N ASP A 209 -11.23 1.07 5.80
CA ASP A 209 -11.47 -0.36 5.75
C ASP A 209 -12.84 -0.73 6.33
N HIS A 210 -13.16 -2.02 6.35
CA HIS A 210 -14.43 -2.56 6.86
C HIS A 210 -14.48 -2.69 8.40
N GLY A 211 -13.71 -1.87 9.13
CA GLY A 211 -13.73 -1.81 10.59
C GLY A 211 -15.02 -1.18 11.16
N VAL A 212 -15.50 -1.72 12.28
CA VAL A 212 -16.66 -1.17 13.02
C VAL A 212 -16.39 0.23 13.58
N GLU A 213 -15.13 0.58 13.79
CA GLU A 213 -14.67 1.89 14.23
C GLU A 213 -14.99 3.00 13.21
N ASN A 214 -15.18 2.66 11.93
CA ASN A 214 -15.45 3.62 10.86
C ASN A 214 -16.95 3.93 10.71
N ILE A 215 -17.83 3.24 11.43
CA ILE A 215 -19.30 3.37 11.29
C ILE A 215 -19.75 4.80 11.61
N GLU A 216 -19.32 5.38 12.74
CA GLU A 216 -19.77 6.72 13.15
C GLU A 216 -19.30 7.81 12.18
N VAL A 217 -18.08 7.68 11.66
CA VAL A 217 -17.57 8.55 10.59
C VAL A 217 -18.40 8.42 9.32
N THR A 218 -18.79 7.20 8.96
CA THR A 218 -19.62 6.94 7.78
C THR A 218 -20.99 7.60 7.90
N ILE A 219 -21.66 7.42 9.05
CA ILE A 219 -22.96 8.03 9.33
C ILE A 219 -22.85 9.55 9.22
N TYR A 220 -21.88 10.14 9.92
CA TYR A 220 -21.64 11.58 9.86
C TYR A 220 -21.46 12.07 8.42
N MET A 221 -20.56 11.43 7.65
CA MET A 221 -20.25 11.84 6.28
C MET A 221 -21.45 11.77 5.34
N GLU A 222 -22.33 10.77 5.49
CA GLU A 222 -23.56 10.64 4.72
C GLU A 222 -24.60 11.70 5.13
N GLU A 223 -24.75 11.99 6.43
CA GLU A 223 -25.65 13.05 6.92
C GLU A 223 -25.26 14.43 6.39
N VAL A 224 -23.96 14.74 6.41
CA VAL A 224 -23.49 16.08 6.08
C VAL A 224 -23.27 16.31 4.57
N ASN A 225 -23.08 15.26 3.77
CA ASN A 225 -22.84 15.37 2.31
C ASN A 225 -23.98 14.83 1.44
N GLY A 226 -25.02 14.25 2.05
CA GLY A 226 -26.17 13.67 1.36
C GLY A 226 -26.08 12.15 1.28
N THR A 227 -27.21 11.51 1.59
CA THR A 227 -27.37 10.06 1.62
C THR A 227 -27.23 9.43 0.24
N GLY A 228 -26.48 8.34 0.14
CA GLY A 228 -26.34 7.55 -1.09
C GLY A 228 -25.41 8.16 -2.12
N ARG A 229 -24.70 9.26 -1.77
CA ARG A 229 -23.69 9.90 -2.62
C ARG A 229 -22.38 9.09 -2.72
N GLY A 230 -22.18 8.17 -1.77
CA GLY A 230 -20.90 7.51 -1.58
C GLY A 230 -19.89 8.47 -0.94
N SER A 231 -20.29 9.10 0.15
CA SER A 231 -19.45 10.04 0.91
C SER A 231 -18.41 9.32 1.77
N PHE A 232 -18.66 8.03 2.06
CA PHE A 232 -17.67 7.10 2.58
C PHE A 232 -17.50 5.92 1.61
N ILE A 233 -16.26 5.61 1.24
CA ILE A 233 -15.90 4.52 0.34
C ILE A 233 -15.30 3.41 1.18
N TRP A 234 -16.06 2.33 1.34
CA TRP A 234 -15.57 1.12 1.98
C TRP A 234 -14.64 0.36 1.02
N GLY A 235 -13.52 -0.14 1.52
CA GLY A 235 -12.61 -0.98 0.74
C GLY A 235 -11.82 -1.93 1.62
N ARG A 236 -11.10 -2.88 0.99
CA ARG A 236 -10.10 -3.68 1.71
C ARG A 236 -8.96 -2.76 2.20
N SER A 237 -8.26 -3.11 3.26
CA SER A 237 -7.13 -2.32 3.77
C SER A 237 -6.04 -2.17 2.68
N VAL A 238 -5.82 -3.19 1.84
CA VAL A 238 -4.98 -3.09 0.62
C VAL A 238 -5.38 -1.99 -0.37
N HIS A 239 -6.64 -1.54 -0.38
CA HIS A 239 -7.11 -0.44 -1.22
C HIS A 239 -6.87 0.93 -0.58
N ASN A 240 -6.61 0.98 0.74
CA ASN A 240 -6.27 2.16 1.52
C ASN A 240 -4.76 2.53 1.39
N THR A 241 -4.22 2.36 0.18
CA THR A 241 -2.79 2.41 -0.14
C THR A 241 -2.02 3.64 0.33
N ARG A 242 -2.70 4.77 0.58
CA ARG A 242 -2.04 6.03 0.94
C ARG A 242 -1.73 6.08 2.43
N ILE A 243 -2.62 5.60 3.28
CA ILE A 243 -2.40 5.51 4.73
C ILE A 243 -1.59 4.26 5.09
N GLU A 244 -1.78 3.15 4.37
CA GLU A 244 -0.94 1.95 4.53
C GLU A 244 0.55 2.24 4.32
N ARG A 245 0.88 3.05 3.30
CA ARG A 245 2.25 3.51 3.11
C ARG A 245 2.72 4.43 4.24
N LEU A 246 1.83 5.29 4.75
CA LEU A 246 2.14 6.19 5.85
C LEU A 246 2.48 5.42 7.13
N TRP A 247 1.84 4.27 7.37
CA TRP A 247 2.11 3.46 8.56
C TRP A 247 3.54 2.96 8.67
N TYR A 248 4.20 2.71 7.53
CA TYR A 248 5.63 2.43 7.50
C TYR A 248 6.43 3.58 8.13
N ASP A 249 6.14 4.82 7.71
CA ASP A 249 6.84 6.02 8.18
C ASP A 249 6.47 6.36 9.64
N VAL A 250 5.21 6.17 10.05
CA VAL A 250 4.77 6.31 11.46
C VAL A 250 5.50 5.34 12.38
N THR A 251 5.57 4.07 11.96
CA THR A 251 6.24 3.01 12.72
C THR A 251 7.72 3.34 12.90
N HIS A 252 8.41 3.79 11.85
CA HIS A 252 9.82 4.15 11.93
C HIS A 252 10.06 5.49 12.65
N GLY A 253 9.13 6.44 12.52
CA GLY A 253 9.25 7.78 13.08
C GLY A 253 9.12 7.83 14.60
N PHE A 254 8.08 7.22 15.16
CA PHE A 254 7.89 7.19 16.62
C PHE A 254 7.32 5.87 17.16
N GLY A 255 6.57 5.10 16.37
CA GLY A 255 5.90 3.88 16.85
C GLY A 255 6.87 2.83 17.41
N LYS A 256 7.96 2.55 16.69
CA LYS A 256 8.98 1.56 17.08
C LYS A 256 9.66 1.94 18.40
N LYS A 257 9.96 3.23 18.60
CA LYS A 257 10.56 3.76 19.84
C LYS A 257 9.70 3.41 21.06
N TRP A 258 8.39 3.64 20.97
CA TRP A 258 7.44 3.33 22.04
C TRP A 258 7.20 1.83 22.22
N LYS A 259 7.07 1.08 21.12
CA LYS A 259 6.96 -0.39 21.15
C LYS A 259 8.16 -1.01 21.87
N THR A 260 9.38 -0.60 21.51
CA THR A 260 10.61 -1.08 22.18
C THR A 260 10.66 -0.66 23.65
N PHE A 261 10.25 0.56 23.98
CA PHE A 261 10.21 1.03 25.36
C PHE A 261 9.25 0.19 26.23
N PHE A 262 8.03 -0.06 25.76
CA PHE A 262 7.06 -0.87 26.53
C PHE A 262 7.47 -2.34 26.63
N LEU A 263 8.09 -2.90 25.60
CA LEU A 263 8.67 -4.25 25.67
C LEU A 263 9.81 -4.33 26.70
N ASP A 264 10.63 -3.30 26.80
CA ASP A 264 11.68 -3.21 27.85
C ASP A 264 11.07 -3.14 29.25
N LEU A 265 9.99 -2.36 29.43
CA LEU A 265 9.28 -2.32 30.71
C LEU A 265 8.70 -3.69 31.09
N GLU A 266 8.17 -4.43 30.10
CA GLU A 266 7.61 -5.77 30.30
C GLU A 266 8.69 -6.79 30.65
N ALA A 267 9.82 -6.77 29.96
CA ALA A 267 10.91 -7.72 30.17
C ALA A 267 11.68 -7.45 31.47
N ASN A 268 11.93 -6.17 31.80
CA ASN A 268 12.93 -5.79 32.80
C ASN A 268 12.40 -4.95 33.97
N HIS A 269 11.18 -4.40 33.89
CA HIS A 269 10.69 -3.42 34.87
C HIS A 269 9.27 -3.72 35.40
N GLY A 270 8.82 -4.97 35.32
CA GLY A 270 7.62 -5.44 36.01
C GLY A 270 6.29 -4.97 35.41
N LEU A 271 6.29 -4.41 34.20
CA LEU A 271 5.03 -4.19 33.46
C LEU A 271 4.40 -5.54 33.12
N ASN A 272 3.16 -5.73 33.53
CA ASN A 272 2.38 -6.91 33.17
C ASN A 272 1.16 -6.45 32.36
N PRO A 273 1.14 -6.68 31.04
CA PRO A 273 0.06 -6.20 30.18
C PRO A 273 -1.28 -6.92 30.40
N THR A 274 -1.30 -8.04 31.14
CA THR A 274 -2.56 -8.73 31.49
C THR A 274 -3.22 -8.13 32.74
N ARG A 275 -2.52 -7.27 33.49
CA ARG A 275 -3.07 -6.60 34.68
C ARG A 275 -3.69 -5.26 34.29
N PRO A 276 -5.02 -5.06 34.42
CA PRO A 276 -5.66 -3.80 34.03
C PRO A 276 -5.09 -2.57 34.73
N GLY A 277 -4.73 -2.68 36.02
CA GLY A 277 -4.11 -1.58 36.76
C GLY A 277 -2.74 -1.16 36.24
N HIS A 278 -1.96 -2.08 35.65
CA HIS A 278 -0.69 -1.74 35.02
C HIS A 278 -0.90 -1.03 33.68
N ILE A 279 -1.88 -1.47 32.88
CA ILE A 279 -2.27 -0.78 31.64
C ILE A 279 -2.79 0.62 31.96
N TRP A 280 -3.64 0.76 32.99
CA TRP A 280 -4.12 2.08 33.42
C TRP A 280 -2.97 2.99 33.82
N LEU A 281 -2.02 2.50 34.63
CA LEU A 281 -0.87 3.29 35.05
C LEU A 281 0.01 3.66 33.85
N LEU A 282 0.19 2.75 32.89
CA LEU A 282 0.93 3.00 31.66
C LEU A 282 0.26 4.11 30.83
N HIS A 283 -1.06 4.09 30.72
CA HIS A 283 -1.85 5.10 30.02
C HIS A 283 -1.74 6.45 30.71
N HIS A 284 -1.96 6.49 32.03
CA HIS A 284 -1.87 7.69 32.86
C HIS A 284 -0.53 8.41 32.70
N LEU A 285 0.57 7.64 32.66
CA LEU A 285 1.91 8.19 32.56
C LEU A 285 2.31 8.57 31.14
N PHE A 286 1.96 7.77 30.14
CA PHE A 286 2.60 7.85 28.83
C PHE A 286 1.67 8.13 27.65
N LEU A 287 0.35 7.97 27.76
CA LEU A 287 -0.56 8.18 26.62
C LEU A 287 -0.47 9.61 26.07
N SER A 288 -0.40 10.61 26.96
CA SER A 288 -0.21 12.02 26.57
C SER A 288 1.14 12.26 25.89
N SER A 289 2.19 11.57 26.35
CA SER A 289 3.53 11.62 25.79
C SER A 289 3.62 10.97 24.40
N VAL A 290 2.93 9.84 24.20
CA VAL A 290 2.86 9.17 22.89
C VAL A 290 2.08 10.06 21.92
N ASN A 291 0.96 10.63 22.36
CA ASN A 291 0.18 11.59 21.56
C ASN A 291 1.02 12.81 21.15
N ARG A 292 1.79 13.40 22.06
CA ARG A 292 2.67 14.52 21.74
C ARG A 292 3.71 14.15 20.68
N ASP A 293 4.33 12.99 20.80
CA ASP A 293 5.27 12.50 19.79
C ASP A 293 4.60 12.27 18.43
N ALA A 294 3.35 11.81 18.41
CA ALA A 294 2.56 11.66 17.19
C ALA A 294 2.25 13.00 16.52
N GLN A 295 1.85 14.02 17.30
CA GLN A 295 1.61 15.37 16.78
C GLN A 295 2.89 16.00 16.23
N ASP A 296 3.99 15.99 16.99
CA ASP A 296 5.28 16.51 16.54
C ASP A 296 5.75 15.82 15.25
N TRP A 297 5.53 14.50 15.16
CA TRP A 297 5.84 13.74 13.95
C TRP A 297 4.97 14.15 12.77
N ALA A 298 3.66 14.35 12.95
CA ALA A 298 2.77 14.81 11.90
C ALA A 298 3.11 16.23 11.42
N GLU A 299 3.52 17.12 12.32
CA GLU A 299 4.01 18.46 11.95
C GLU A 299 5.29 18.40 11.11
N ALA A 300 6.24 17.54 11.52
CA ALA A 300 7.47 17.30 10.76
C ALA A 300 7.16 16.66 9.40
N TRP A 301 6.29 15.66 9.36
CA TRP A 301 5.81 15.02 8.14
C TRP A 301 5.15 16.03 7.20
N ASN A 302 4.27 16.89 7.71
CA ASN A 302 3.62 17.87 6.86
C ASN A 302 4.59 18.93 6.31
N SER A 303 5.76 19.10 6.94
CA SER A 303 6.77 20.09 6.57
C SER A 303 7.92 19.53 5.71
N HIS A 304 8.20 18.22 5.78
CA HIS A 304 9.32 17.62 5.05
C HIS A 304 9.05 17.51 3.54
N GLN A 305 10.09 17.48 2.72
CA GLN A 305 9.96 17.35 1.28
C GLN A 305 9.81 15.89 0.85
N LEU A 306 8.77 15.61 0.07
CA LEU A 306 8.53 14.31 -0.52
C LEU A 306 9.14 14.23 -1.93
N THR A 307 9.84 13.13 -2.20
CA THR A 307 10.28 12.79 -3.56
C THR A 307 9.24 11.88 -4.21
N ILE A 308 8.33 12.48 -4.99
CA ILE A 308 7.35 11.72 -5.79
C ILE A 308 7.91 11.54 -7.19
N ARG A 309 7.91 10.30 -7.69
CA ARG A 309 8.48 9.93 -8.99
C ARG A 309 8.02 10.88 -10.10
N ARG A 310 8.98 11.53 -10.77
CA ARG A 310 8.77 12.50 -11.88
C ARG A 310 7.99 13.76 -11.48
N LYS A 311 7.98 14.13 -10.19
CA LYS A 311 7.49 15.43 -9.71
C LYS A 311 8.63 16.17 -9.00
N ARG A 312 8.48 17.49 -8.89
CA ARG A 312 9.37 18.33 -8.06
C ARG A 312 9.16 18.00 -6.59
N GLU A 313 10.23 18.01 -5.81
CA GLU A 313 10.18 17.92 -4.35
C GLU A 313 9.35 19.05 -3.75
N ARG A 314 8.37 18.67 -2.94
CA ARG A 314 7.47 19.59 -2.22
C ARG A 314 7.06 18.94 -0.91
N SER A 315 6.73 19.74 0.08
CA SER A 315 6.15 19.21 1.31
C SER A 315 4.66 18.90 1.13
N PRO A 316 4.10 17.98 1.94
CA PRO A 316 2.66 17.76 1.97
C PRO A 316 1.87 19.05 2.20
N ARG A 317 2.34 19.93 3.10
CA ARG A 317 1.71 21.24 3.35
C ARG A 317 1.74 22.16 2.12
N ASP A 318 2.85 22.19 1.38
CA ASP A 318 2.95 22.93 0.11
C ASP A 318 1.97 22.39 -0.93
N MET A 319 1.92 21.06 -1.08
CA MET A 319 1.01 20.40 -2.01
C MET A 319 -0.47 20.61 -1.65
N PHE A 320 -0.79 20.62 -0.37
CA PHE A 320 -2.14 20.86 0.13
C PHE A 320 -2.58 22.30 -0.14
N LEU A 321 -1.79 23.29 0.31
CA LEU A 321 -2.13 24.71 0.15
C LEU A 321 -2.21 25.13 -1.31
N PHE A 322 -1.17 24.85 -2.10
CA PHE A 322 -1.17 25.21 -3.53
C PHE A 322 -2.09 24.33 -4.37
N GLY A 323 -2.42 23.12 -3.89
CA GLY A 323 -3.44 22.27 -4.51
C GLY A 323 -4.83 22.89 -4.36
N MET A 324 -5.18 23.42 -3.19
CA MET A 324 -6.45 24.13 -3.01
C MET A 324 -6.58 25.35 -3.92
N LEU A 325 -5.48 26.10 -4.11
CA LEU A 325 -5.46 27.26 -5.00
C LEU A 325 -5.64 26.89 -6.47
N ARG A 326 -5.03 25.77 -6.92
CA ARG A 326 -5.05 25.34 -8.33
C ARG A 326 -6.31 24.59 -8.71
N GLU A 327 -6.76 23.69 -7.84
CA GLU A 327 -7.81 22.71 -8.13
C GLU A 327 -9.17 23.11 -7.50
N GLY A 328 -9.24 24.31 -6.93
CA GLY A 328 -10.40 24.83 -6.21
C GLY A 328 -10.47 24.35 -4.75
N PRO A 329 -10.90 25.21 -3.81
CA PRO A 329 -11.08 24.83 -2.42
C PRO A 329 -12.26 23.86 -2.28
N ARG A 330 -12.04 22.76 -1.56
CA ARG A 330 -13.08 21.82 -1.11
C ARG A 330 -13.18 21.90 0.40
N GLY A 331 -14.34 21.58 0.97
CA GLY A 331 -14.50 21.53 2.43
C GLY A 331 -14.57 22.88 3.16
N ILE A 332 -14.41 24.00 2.44
CA ILE A 332 -14.59 25.37 2.95
C ILE A 332 -15.92 25.88 2.40
N SER A 333 -17.02 25.38 2.96
CA SER A 333 -18.38 25.49 2.42
C SER A 333 -19.05 26.86 2.54
N SER A 334 -18.34 27.93 2.91
CA SER A 334 -18.95 29.26 2.99
C SER A 334 -19.10 30.00 1.66
N PHE A 335 -18.45 29.57 0.56
CA PHE A 335 -18.43 30.38 -0.67
C PHE A 335 -18.71 29.65 -1.99
N LEU A 336 -18.47 28.35 -2.12
CA LEU A 336 -18.68 27.61 -3.37
C LEU A 336 -19.15 26.19 -3.09
N ARG A 337 -20.22 25.75 -3.77
CA ARG A 337 -20.58 24.32 -3.82
C ARG A 337 -19.55 23.62 -4.73
N PRO A 338 -18.83 22.59 -4.26
CA PRO A 338 -17.95 21.82 -5.11
C PRO A 338 -18.74 21.24 -6.30
N GLU A 339 -18.16 21.25 -7.50
CA GLU A 339 -18.74 20.53 -8.65
C GLU A 339 -18.88 19.05 -8.30
N GLU A 340 -20.03 18.46 -8.64
CA GLU A 340 -20.25 17.02 -8.48
C GLU A 340 -19.30 16.26 -9.42
N GLU A 341 -18.36 15.52 -8.82
CA GLU A 341 -17.39 14.71 -9.55
C GLU A 341 -18.08 13.52 -10.23
N GLY A 342 -18.04 13.44 -11.56
CA GLY A 342 -18.47 12.27 -12.34
C GLY A 342 -17.49 11.12 -12.16
N ILE A 343 -17.77 10.23 -11.19
CA ILE A 343 -16.94 9.05 -10.90
C ILE A 343 -17.55 7.84 -11.61
N GLU A 344 -16.80 7.23 -12.54
CA GLU A 344 -17.24 6.03 -13.29
C GLU A 344 -17.39 4.80 -12.39
N ASP A 345 -16.44 4.58 -11.47
CA ASP A 345 -16.47 3.52 -10.48
C ASP A 345 -15.94 4.02 -9.13
N ILE A 346 -16.84 4.10 -8.14
CA ILE A 346 -16.53 4.58 -6.79
C ILE A 346 -15.60 3.63 -6.04
N ASN A 347 -15.65 2.34 -6.35
CA ASN A 347 -14.87 1.32 -5.67
C ASN A 347 -13.39 1.39 -6.08
N GLU A 348 -13.13 1.78 -7.33
CA GLU A 348 -11.77 1.98 -7.83
C GLU A 348 -11.20 3.39 -7.56
N TYR A 349 -12.01 4.33 -7.08
CA TYR A 349 -11.63 5.74 -6.96
C TYR A 349 -10.46 5.94 -5.99
N GLY A 350 -9.31 6.43 -6.46
CA GLY A 350 -8.16 6.67 -5.60
C GLY A 350 -7.56 5.40 -4.99
N ILE A 351 -7.47 4.29 -5.72
CA ILE A 351 -6.61 3.14 -5.35
C ILE A 351 -5.26 3.27 -6.08
N ASP A 352 -4.13 3.05 -5.38
CA ASP A 352 -2.80 3.00 -5.99
C ASP A 352 -2.35 1.55 -6.24
N TRP A 353 -2.74 0.99 -7.39
CA TRP A 353 -2.39 -0.39 -7.76
C TRP A 353 -0.89 -0.65 -7.93
N GLU A 354 -0.04 0.39 -7.98
CA GLU A 354 1.41 0.21 -8.05
C GLU A 354 2.02 -0.16 -6.69
N VAL A 355 1.42 0.31 -5.58
CA VAL A 355 1.93 0.14 -4.21
C VAL A 355 1.86 -1.32 -3.73
N GLY A 356 0.81 -2.05 -4.11
CA GLY A 356 0.66 -3.47 -3.77
C GLY A 356 1.73 -4.41 -4.34
N ASN A 357 2.66 -3.91 -5.16
CA ASN A 357 3.79 -4.67 -5.70
C ASN A 357 5.12 -4.41 -4.95
N GLU A 358 5.15 -3.54 -3.93
CA GLU A 358 6.34 -3.30 -3.11
C GLU A 358 6.41 -4.34 -1.98
N PRO A 359 7.42 -5.24 -1.96
CA PRO A 359 7.47 -6.37 -1.02
C PRO A 359 7.50 -5.94 0.45
N ASP A 360 8.23 -4.86 0.75
CA ASP A 360 8.41 -4.37 2.13
C ASP A 360 7.12 -3.76 2.69
N LEU A 361 6.34 -3.06 1.85
CA LEU A 361 5.04 -2.53 2.23
C LEU A 361 4.01 -3.64 2.39
N LEU A 362 4.03 -4.65 1.52
CA LEU A 362 3.15 -5.80 1.64
C LEU A 362 3.43 -6.57 2.93
N ALA A 363 4.71 -6.79 3.28
CA ALA A 363 5.08 -7.44 4.53
C ALA A 363 4.60 -6.64 5.75
N HIS A 364 4.76 -5.31 5.72
CA HIS A 364 4.26 -4.42 6.77
C HIS A 364 2.73 -4.49 6.91
N LEU A 365 2.00 -4.48 5.78
CA LEU A 365 0.55 -4.54 5.75
C LEU A 365 0.05 -5.87 6.34
N LEU A 366 0.64 -7.00 5.94
CA LEU A 366 0.30 -8.32 6.47
C LEU A 366 0.61 -8.48 7.97
N GLU A 367 1.66 -7.83 8.48
CA GLU A 367 1.99 -7.83 9.92
C GLU A 367 0.93 -7.08 10.75
N ASN A 368 0.38 -5.99 10.21
CA ASN A 368 -0.57 -5.14 10.93
C ASN A 368 -2.04 -5.54 10.72
N ASN A 369 -2.35 -6.22 9.61
CA ASN A 369 -3.71 -6.61 9.22
C ASN A 369 -3.86 -8.13 9.00
N PRO A 370 -3.67 -8.98 10.03
CA PRO A 370 -3.66 -10.43 9.88
C PRO A 370 -5.01 -11.03 9.45
N HIS A 371 -6.11 -10.30 9.62
CA HIS A 371 -7.47 -10.74 9.28
C HIS A 371 -7.80 -10.65 7.78
N GLU A 372 -7.01 -9.92 6.98
CA GLU A 372 -7.23 -9.84 5.52
C GLU A 372 -7.04 -11.18 4.79
N HIS A 373 -6.34 -12.14 5.39
CA HIS A 373 -6.18 -13.49 4.81
C HIS A 373 -7.48 -14.32 4.76
N VAL A 374 -8.52 -13.92 5.50
CA VAL A 374 -9.72 -14.74 5.70
C VAL A 374 -10.92 -14.27 4.85
N VAL A 375 -10.88 -13.04 4.33
CA VAL A 375 -12.02 -12.45 3.62
C VAL A 375 -11.77 -12.44 2.10
N SER A 376 -12.46 -13.38 1.44
CA SER A 376 -12.76 -13.43 0.01
C SER A 376 -11.65 -13.93 -0.94
N ASN A 377 -11.85 -15.18 -1.42
CA ASN A 377 -11.22 -15.80 -2.58
C ASN A 377 -11.59 -15.13 -3.93
N ASP A 378 -12.35 -14.04 -3.91
CA ASP A 378 -12.77 -13.34 -5.12
C ASP A 378 -12.16 -11.93 -5.16
N PRO A 379 -11.11 -11.70 -5.99
CA PRO A 379 -10.53 -10.38 -6.18
C PRO A 379 -11.47 -9.39 -6.90
N PHE A 380 -12.68 -9.81 -7.31
CA PHE A 380 -13.68 -9.02 -8.04
C PHE A 380 -14.96 -8.74 -7.26
N ALA A 381 -15.08 -9.16 -5.99
CA ALA A 381 -16.26 -8.90 -5.18
C ALA A 381 -16.53 -7.39 -5.04
N SER A 382 -17.72 -6.93 -5.43
CA SER A 382 -18.11 -5.52 -5.44
C SER A 382 -18.09 -4.90 -4.04
N ALA A 383 -17.43 -3.74 -3.88
CA ALA A 383 -17.31 -3.00 -2.62
C ALA A 383 -18.58 -2.18 -2.29
N SER A 384 -19.73 -2.86 -2.26
CA SER A 384 -20.90 -2.39 -1.54
C SER A 384 -20.68 -2.51 -0.02
N THR A 385 -21.47 -1.78 0.79
CA THR A 385 -21.54 -1.90 2.25
C THR A 385 -21.34 -3.36 2.66
N PRO A 386 -20.28 -3.68 3.42
CA PRO A 386 -19.93 -5.07 3.68
C PRO A 386 -21.04 -5.76 4.47
N ALA A 387 -21.34 -7.00 4.12
CA ALA A 387 -22.30 -7.82 4.88
C ALA A 387 -21.79 -8.16 6.30
N ASN A 388 -20.46 -8.13 6.49
CA ASN A 388 -19.78 -8.41 7.76
C ASN A 388 -18.68 -7.37 7.99
N LEU A 389 -18.67 -6.75 9.17
CA LEU A 389 -17.62 -5.83 9.61
C LEU A 389 -16.60 -6.57 10.50
N SER A 390 -15.34 -6.18 10.43
CA SER A 390 -14.31 -6.68 11.36
C SER A 390 -14.33 -5.88 12.65
N GLU A 391 -14.36 -6.58 13.79
CA GLU A 391 -14.30 -5.97 15.10
C GLU A 391 -13.08 -6.47 15.87
N VAL A 392 -12.24 -5.52 16.27
CA VAL A 392 -11.21 -5.71 17.30
C VAL A 392 -11.66 -4.85 18.48
N LEU A 393 -11.75 -5.38 19.69
CA LEU A 393 -12.18 -4.59 20.86
C LEU A 393 -10.98 -4.10 21.68
N CYS A 394 -10.86 -2.78 21.81
CA CYS A 394 -9.94 -2.09 22.71
C CYS A 394 -10.75 -1.16 23.64
N ASP A 395 -10.95 -1.59 24.88
CA ASP A 395 -11.57 -0.79 25.93
C ASP A 395 -10.52 -0.23 26.90
N PRO A 396 -10.71 1.01 27.39
CA PRO A 396 -9.80 1.62 28.34
C PRO A 396 -9.88 0.93 29.71
N PRO A 397 -8.76 0.77 30.43
CA PRO A 397 -8.76 0.16 31.75
C PRO A 397 -9.37 1.09 32.81
N ASN A 398 -10.08 0.52 33.79
CA ASN A 398 -10.59 1.28 34.93
C ASN A 398 -9.46 1.74 35.85
N CYS A 399 -9.58 2.96 36.39
CA CYS A 399 -8.67 3.47 37.42
C CYS A 399 -8.79 2.61 38.69
N PRO A 400 -7.67 2.05 39.21
CA PRO A 400 -7.69 1.24 40.42
C PRO A 400 -7.65 2.07 41.72
N PHE A 401 -7.61 3.41 41.63
CA PHE A 401 -7.45 4.32 42.75
C PHE A 401 -8.69 5.17 42.99
N THR A 402 -8.95 5.50 44.26
CA THR A 402 -9.89 6.58 44.59
C THR A 402 -9.30 7.94 44.19
N PRO A 403 -10.12 9.00 44.02
CA PRO A 403 -9.61 10.33 43.68
C PRO A 403 -8.51 10.85 44.63
N ALA A 404 -8.63 10.57 45.93
CA ALA A 404 -7.63 10.96 46.93
C ALA A 404 -6.32 10.19 46.75
N GLN A 405 -6.39 8.89 46.49
CA GLN A 405 -5.22 8.05 46.21
C GLN A 405 -4.52 8.45 44.90
N LEU A 406 -5.29 8.85 43.89
CA LEU A 406 -4.75 9.34 42.63
C LEU A 406 -3.98 10.65 42.83
N GLN A 407 -4.55 11.60 43.57
CA GLN A 407 -3.87 12.85 43.90
C GLN A 407 -2.57 12.60 44.67
N LEU A 408 -2.60 11.66 45.61
CA LEU A 408 -1.42 11.24 46.37
C LEU A 408 -0.34 10.64 45.44
N LEU A 409 -0.73 9.74 44.53
CA LEU A 409 0.17 9.16 43.53
C LEU A 409 0.84 10.25 42.69
N ASP A 410 0.05 11.18 42.15
CA ASP A 410 0.53 12.25 41.27
C ASP A 410 1.47 13.21 41.99
N GLN A 411 1.15 13.58 43.23
CA GLN A 411 1.99 14.44 44.06
C GLN A 411 3.33 13.78 44.39
N HIS A 412 3.32 12.53 44.85
CA HIS A 412 4.57 11.82 45.15
C HIS A 412 5.42 11.60 43.89
N LEU A 413 4.78 11.42 42.73
CA LEU A 413 5.47 11.31 41.46
C LEU A 413 6.12 12.63 41.04
N SER A 414 5.39 13.75 41.10
CA SER A 414 5.95 15.05 40.73
C SER A 414 7.12 15.48 41.61
N ASP A 415 7.13 15.05 42.87
CA ASP A 415 8.20 15.39 43.82
C ASP A 415 9.46 14.53 43.63
N SER A 416 9.34 13.35 43.01
CA SER A 416 10.43 12.37 42.96
C SER A 416 11.08 12.19 41.60
N VAL A 417 10.38 12.50 40.50
CA VAL A 417 10.87 12.27 39.13
C VAL A 417 10.47 13.41 38.19
N ASP A 418 11.31 13.66 37.18
CA ASP A 418 10.98 14.60 36.11
C ASP A 418 9.97 13.98 35.14
N LEU A 419 8.69 14.30 35.35
CA LEU A 419 7.56 13.85 34.52
C LEU A 419 7.54 14.50 33.12
N PHE A 420 8.28 15.59 32.91
CA PHE A 420 8.26 16.34 31.64
C PHE A 420 9.36 15.90 30.68
N SER A 421 10.33 15.12 31.16
CA SER A 421 11.43 14.63 30.34
C SER A 421 10.95 13.78 29.16
N ARG A 422 11.49 14.08 27.98
CA ARG A 422 11.30 13.24 26.77
C ARG A 422 12.33 12.11 26.67
N ASN A 423 13.29 12.05 27.60
CA ASN A 423 14.31 11.03 27.60
C ASN A 423 13.73 9.68 28.06
N MET A 424 13.93 8.63 27.26
CA MET A 424 13.37 7.30 27.55
C MET A 424 13.95 6.66 28.82
N ASN A 425 15.18 6.98 29.20
CA ASN A 425 15.76 6.49 30.46
C ASN A 425 15.09 7.16 31.67
N VAL A 426 14.75 8.45 31.57
CA VAL A 426 14.00 9.14 32.62
C VAL A 426 12.57 8.60 32.69
N ARG A 427 11.90 8.39 31.55
CA ARG A 427 10.57 7.76 31.51
C ARG A 427 10.55 6.35 32.12
N ARG A 428 11.63 5.58 31.96
CA ARG A 428 11.79 4.30 32.66
C ARG A 428 11.81 4.48 34.18
N GLN A 429 12.55 5.48 34.69
CA GLN A 429 12.57 5.80 36.12
C GLN A 429 11.19 6.23 36.61
N VAL A 430 10.47 7.05 35.83
CA VAL A 430 9.08 7.43 36.11
C VAL A 430 8.20 6.18 36.26
N TRP A 431 8.28 5.22 35.34
CA TRP A 431 7.54 3.96 35.45
C TRP A 431 7.87 3.19 36.72
N VAL A 432 9.16 2.93 36.97
CA VAL A 432 9.60 2.16 38.14
C VAL A 432 9.10 2.81 39.42
N ARG A 433 9.27 4.13 39.54
CA ARG A 433 8.85 4.88 40.72
C ARG A 433 7.33 4.89 40.89
N ALA A 434 6.59 5.04 39.80
CA ALA A 434 5.14 5.00 39.82
C ALA A 434 4.61 3.65 40.27
N LEU A 435 5.23 2.56 39.81
CA LEU A 435 4.84 1.21 40.20
C LEU A 435 5.07 0.94 41.69
N GLU A 436 6.18 1.44 42.25
CA GLU A 436 6.47 1.39 43.69
C GLU A 436 5.42 2.16 44.51
N ILE A 437 5.15 3.42 44.13
CA ILE A 437 4.19 4.27 44.84
C ILE A 437 2.78 3.68 44.74
N ALA A 438 2.35 3.29 43.55
CA ALA A 438 1.07 2.63 43.31
C ALA A 438 0.89 1.39 44.19
N GLY A 439 1.93 0.54 44.30
CA GLY A 439 1.92 -0.62 45.17
C GLY A 439 1.85 -0.25 46.66
N GLY A 440 2.58 0.77 47.09
CA GLY A 440 2.57 1.26 48.48
C GLY A 440 1.22 1.84 48.90
N ILE A 441 0.57 2.61 48.02
CA ILE A 441 -0.79 3.14 48.24
C ILE A 441 -1.80 2.00 48.39
N GLN A 442 -1.74 0.97 47.53
CA GLN A 442 -2.65 -0.19 47.61
C GLN A 442 -2.43 -1.01 48.89
N ARG A 443 -1.21 -1.06 49.43
CA ARG A 443 -0.91 -1.70 50.71
C ARG A 443 -1.19 -0.81 51.93
N GLY A 444 -1.52 0.47 51.73
CA GLY A 444 -1.76 1.43 52.81
C GLY A 444 -0.49 1.93 53.51
N GLU A 445 0.67 1.74 52.89
CA GLU A 445 2.00 2.15 53.36
C GLU A 445 2.27 3.64 53.08
N ILE A 446 1.60 4.20 52.08
CA ILE A 446 1.69 5.61 51.66
C ILE A 446 0.29 6.20 51.86
N ARG A 447 0.19 7.32 52.59
CA ARG A 447 -1.06 7.95 53.00
C ARG A 447 -1.07 9.44 52.72
#